data_AF-A0AAV1V5Q3-F1
#
_entry.id   AF-A0AAV1V5Q3-F1
#
_cell.length_a   1.000
_cell.length_b   1.000
_cell.length_c   1.000
_cell.angle_alpha   90.00
_cell.angle_beta   90.00
_cell.angle_gamma   90.00
#
_symmetry.space_group_name_H-M   'P 1'
#
loop_
_entity.id
_entity.type
_entity.pdbx_description
1 polymer ?
#
loop_
_entity_poly.entity_id
_entity_poly.type
_entity_poly.pdbx_seq_one_letter_code
_entity_poly.pdbx_strand_id
1 'polypeptide(L)'
;MFMLDVEDDSFHVTREGYSHLSDSEWEAVGRMSVLMGEPAISGMLESQSRDQQHAAIIKFLQGEIAIERQKIALLQQQGSHQSMGGPTYTRRPETLKIDI
;
A
#
# COMPACT_ATOMS: atom_id res chain seq x y z
N MET A 1 35.13 34.61 -14.59
CA MET A 1 34.95 33.24 -14.06
C MET A 1 33.47 32.95 -14.15
N PHE A 2 33.05 32.24 -15.20
CA PHE A 2 31.65 31.90 -15.39
C PHE A 2 31.31 30.78 -14.41
N MET A 3 30.31 31.04 -13.55
CA MET A 3 29.61 29.97 -12.86
C MET A 3 28.94 29.15 -13.95
N LEU A 4 29.51 27.99 -14.24
CA LEU A 4 28.70 26.92 -14.82
C LEU A 4 27.70 26.59 -13.71
N ASP A 5 26.47 27.05 -13.87
CA ASP A 5 25.32 26.25 -13.49
C ASP A 5 25.64 24.84 -13.99
N VAL A 6 26.19 24.02 -13.10
CA VAL A 6 26.05 22.59 -13.23
C VAL A 6 24.55 22.43 -13.06
N GLU A 7 23.85 22.47 -14.19
CA GLU A 7 22.53 21.92 -14.32
C GLU A 7 22.58 20.66 -13.48
N ASP A 8 21.83 20.67 -12.39
CA ASP A 8 21.49 19.48 -11.65
C ASP A 8 20.81 18.60 -12.68
N ASP A 9 21.62 17.85 -13.42
CA ASP A 9 21.25 16.74 -14.28
C ASP A 9 20.83 15.62 -13.32
N SER A 10 19.91 15.98 -12.43
CA SER A 10 19.10 15.08 -11.65
C SER A 10 18.31 14.37 -12.72
N PHE A 11 18.85 13.22 -13.12
CA PHE A 11 18.22 12.25 -14.00
C PHE A 11 16.94 11.79 -13.32
N HIS A 12 15.94 12.66 -13.41
CA HIS A 12 14.63 12.44 -12.86
C HIS A 12 14.03 11.29 -13.64
N VAL A 13 13.38 10.40 -12.90
CA VAL A 13 12.64 9.31 -13.53
C VAL A 13 11.44 9.96 -14.24
N THR A 14 11.54 10.11 -15.56
CA THR A 14 10.52 10.75 -16.41
C THR A 14 9.58 9.71 -17.02
N ARG A 15 8.30 10.07 -17.17
CA ARG A 15 7.27 9.16 -17.70
C ARG A 15 7.62 8.70 -19.12
N GLU A 16 8.22 9.59 -19.88
CA GLU A 16 8.61 9.43 -21.28
C GLU A 16 9.71 8.37 -21.43
N GLY A 17 10.69 8.36 -20.52
CA GLY A 17 11.77 7.37 -20.49
C GLY A 17 11.30 5.94 -20.19
N TYR A 18 10.12 5.82 -19.56
CA TYR A 18 9.53 4.55 -19.15
C TYR A 18 8.12 4.35 -19.73
N SER A 19 7.94 4.73 -21.00
CA SER A 19 6.66 4.61 -21.72
C SER A 19 6.12 3.18 -21.85
N HIS A 20 6.95 2.15 -21.63
CA HIS A 20 6.52 0.75 -21.58
C HIS A 20 5.82 0.38 -20.27
N LEU A 21 5.96 1.18 -19.22
CA LEU A 21 5.26 0.96 -17.96
C LEU A 21 3.79 1.39 -18.09
N SER A 22 2.87 0.58 -17.59
CA SER A 22 1.48 0.98 -17.41
C SER A 22 1.36 2.14 -16.40
N ASP A 23 0.20 2.82 -16.38
CA ASP A 23 -0.04 3.92 -15.43
C ASP A 23 0.09 3.45 -13.98
N SER A 24 -0.42 2.26 -13.65
CA SER A 24 -0.29 1.68 -12.31
C SER A 24 1.15 1.36 -11.93
N GLU A 25 1.97 0.91 -12.89
CA GLU A 25 3.39 0.66 -12.65
C GLU A 25 4.15 1.97 -12.45
N TRP A 26 3.79 3.01 -13.19
CA TRP A 26 4.37 4.34 -13.02
C TRP A 26 4.04 4.96 -11.66
N GLU A 27 2.78 4.86 -11.23
CA GLU A 27 2.39 5.30 -9.89
C GLU A 27 3.15 4.52 -8.81
N ALA A 28 3.37 3.22 -9.02
CA ALA A 28 4.17 2.40 -8.12
C ALA A 28 5.63 2.88 -8.07
N VAL A 29 6.24 3.21 -9.21
CA VAL A 29 7.58 3.84 -9.26
C VAL A 29 7.61 5.14 -8.45
N GLY A 30 6.59 5.99 -8.56
CA GLY A 30 6.46 7.19 -7.72
C GLY A 30 6.44 6.88 -6.22
N ARG A 31 5.68 5.86 -5.79
CA ARG A 31 5.65 5.43 -4.38
C ARG A 31 6.98 4.82 -3.94
N MET A 32 7.62 4.03 -4.80
CA MET A 32 8.95 3.48 -4.55
C MET A 32 9.98 4.60 -4.36
N SER A 33 9.92 5.67 -5.16
CA SER A 33 10.80 6.84 -5.04
C SER A 33 10.58 7.60 -3.73
N VAL A 34 9.34 7.71 -3.25
CA VAL A 34 9.06 8.29 -1.93
C VAL A 34 9.62 7.42 -0.80
N LEU A 35 9.57 6.09 -0.96
CA LEU A 35 10.01 5.16 0.08
C LEU A 35 11.54 4.99 0.15
N MET A 36 12.21 4.91 -1.01
CA MET A 36 13.63 4.53 -1.12
C MET A 36 14.52 5.65 -1.67
N GLY A 37 13.93 6.75 -2.11
CA GLY A 37 14.61 7.86 -2.77
C GLY A 37 14.66 7.69 -4.28
N GLU A 38 14.38 8.77 -5.00
CA GLU A 38 14.40 8.81 -6.46
C GLU A 38 15.75 8.34 -7.08
N PRO A 39 16.94 8.72 -6.56
CA PRO A 39 18.20 8.26 -7.13
C PRO A 39 18.38 6.73 -7.06
N ALA A 40 17.88 6.10 -5.99
CA ALA A 40 17.97 4.65 -5.84
C ALA A 40 17.03 3.94 -6.83
N ILE A 41 15.83 4.48 -7.07
CA ILE A 41 14.90 3.95 -8.05
C ILE A 41 15.40 4.16 -9.46
N SER A 42 15.93 5.34 -9.77
CA SER A 42 16.49 5.65 -11.09
C SER A 42 17.63 4.69 -11.43
N GLY A 43 18.62 4.54 -10.53
CA GLY A 43 19.73 3.61 -10.75
C GLY A 43 19.29 2.13 -10.81
N MET A 44 18.26 1.75 -10.06
CA MET A 44 17.69 0.40 -10.16
C MET A 44 17.03 0.18 -11.53
N LEU A 45 16.25 1.12 -12.02
CA LEU A 45 15.55 1.00 -13.29
C LEU A 45 16.53 1.04 -14.48
N GLU A 46 17.51 1.93 -14.45
CA GLU A 46 18.55 2.04 -15.49
C GLU A 46 19.41 0.78 -15.61
N SER A 47 19.70 0.12 -14.49
CA SER A 47 20.50 -1.12 -14.47
C SER A 47 19.71 -2.38 -14.86
N GLN A 48 18.38 -2.27 -14.99
CA GLN A 48 17.50 -3.40 -15.27
C GLN A 48 16.96 -3.38 -16.70
N SER A 49 16.84 -4.56 -17.30
CA SER A 49 16.06 -4.74 -18.53
C SER A 49 14.57 -4.47 -18.28
N ARG A 50 13.80 -4.21 -19.34
CA ARG A 50 12.35 -3.94 -19.21
C ARG A 50 11.60 -5.02 -18.42
N ASP A 51 11.88 -6.29 -18.70
CA ASP A 51 11.24 -7.41 -17.98
C ASP A 51 11.62 -7.43 -16.50
N GLN A 52 12.86 -7.08 -16.17
CA GLN A 52 13.32 -6.95 -14.79
C GLN A 52 12.67 -5.76 -14.08
N GLN A 53 12.50 -4.63 -14.77
CA GLN A 53 11.78 -3.47 -14.24
C GLN A 53 10.33 -3.85 -13.91
N HIS A 54 9.61 -4.48 -14.84
CA HIS A 54 8.25 -4.98 -14.61
C HIS A 54 8.21 -5.94 -13.42
N ALA A 55 9.13 -6.91 -13.36
CA ALA A 55 9.18 -7.86 -12.25
C ALA A 55 9.45 -7.19 -10.90
N ALA A 56 10.32 -6.18 -10.85
CA ALA A 56 10.61 -5.43 -9.63
C ALA A 56 9.39 -4.63 -9.16
N ILE A 57 8.71 -3.93 -10.07
CA ILE A 57 7.52 -3.14 -9.76
C ILE A 57 6.36 -4.05 -9.33
N ILE A 58 6.16 -5.19 -9.99
CA ILE A 58 5.14 -6.17 -9.60
C ILE A 58 5.41 -6.72 -8.20
N LYS A 59 6.67 -7.04 -7.87
CA LYS A 59 7.03 -7.50 -6.51
C LYS A 59 6.72 -6.45 -5.45
N PHE A 60 6.98 -5.17 -5.75
CA PHE A 60 6.61 -4.07 -4.86
C PHE A 60 5.09 -4.02 -4.63
N LEU A 61 4.29 -4.03 -5.71
CA LEU A 61 2.82 -4.03 -5.63
C LEU A 61 2.25 -5.22 -4.86
N GLN A 62 2.82 -6.42 -5.08
CA GLN A 62 2.44 -7.62 -4.33
C GLN A 62 2.72 -7.46 -2.82
N GLY A 63 3.83 -6.81 -2.47
CA GLY A 63 4.15 -6.45 -1.09
C GLY A 63 3.11 -5.50 -0.48
N GLU A 64 2.73 -4.44 -1.20
CA GLU A 64 1.68 -3.51 -0.75
C GLU A 64 0.35 -4.24 -0.52
N ILE A 65 -0.08 -5.09 -1.47
CA ILE A 65 -1.32 -5.88 -1.35
C ILE A 65 -1.26 -6.81 -0.13
N ALA A 66 -0.11 -7.46 0.11
CA ALA A 66 0.05 -8.35 1.25
C ALA A 66 -0.07 -7.60 2.59
N ILE A 67 0.54 -6.42 2.68
CA ILE A 67 0.45 -5.54 3.86
C ILE A 67 -1.01 -5.14 4.10
N GLU A 68 -1.72 -4.68 3.07
CA GLU A 68 -3.12 -4.28 3.20
C GLU A 68 -4.04 -5.44 3.56
N ARG A 69 -3.82 -6.63 2.99
CA ARG A 69 -4.55 -7.85 3.39
C ARG A 69 -4.32 -8.22 4.85
N GLN A 70 -3.09 -8.08 5.33
CA GLN A 70 -2.77 -8.33 6.74
C GLN A 70 -3.47 -7.33 7.66
N LYS A 71 -3.51 -6.04 7.30
CA LYS A 71 -4.26 -5.02 8.04
C LYS A 71 -5.75 -5.35 8.11
N ILE A 72 -6.36 -5.75 6.99
CA ILE A 72 -7.77 -6.17 6.95
C ILE A 72 -8.02 -7.37 7.85
N ALA A 73 -7.17 -8.40 7.80
CA ALA A 73 -7.30 -9.58 8.64
C ALA A 73 -7.19 -9.25 10.14
N LEU A 74 -6.32 -8.29 10.51
CA LEU A 74 -6.20 -7.82 11.89
C LEU A 74 -7.47 -7.09 12.35
N LEU A 75 -8.01 -6.20 11.52
CA LEU A 75 -9.24 -5.46 11.83
C LEU A 75 -10.46 -6.39 11.99
N GLN A 76 -10.57 -7.43 11.15
CA GLN A 76 -11.63 -8.43 11.26
C GLN A 76 -11.53 -9.25 12.56
N GLN A 77 -10.32 -9.62 12.99
CA GLN A 77 -10.11 -10.27 14.29
C GLN A 77 -10.53 -9.35 15.44
N GLN A 78 -10.10 -8.08 15.42
CA GLN A 78 -10.48 -7.11 16.45
C GLN A 78 -12.00 -6.86 16.53
N GLY A 79 -12.71 -6.87 15.39
CA GLY A 79 -14.16 -6.79 15.35
C GLY A 79 -14.84 -8.06 15.92
N SER A 80 -14.23 -9.22 15.71
CA SER A 80 -14.74 -10.51 16.23
C SER A 80 -14.60 -10.61 17.76
N HIS A 81 -13.54 -10.04 18.35
CA HIS A 81 -13.36 -9.98 19.80
C HIS A 81 -14.25 -8.95 20.52
N GLN A 82 -14.83 -7.99 19.79
CA GLN A 82 -15.79 -7.01 20.35
C GLN A 82 -17.24 -7.50 20.35
N SER A 83 -17.54 -8.65 19.71
CA SER A 83 -18.89 -9.19 19.60
C SER A 83 -19.30 -10.17 20.72
N MET A 84 -18.46 -10.38 21.75
CA MET A 84 -18.72 -11.32 22.87
C MET A 84 -18.66 -10.65 24.24
N GLY A 85 -19.27 -9.47 24.36
CA GLY A 85 -19.37 -8.72 25.64
C GLY A 85 -20.68 -7.98 25.85
N GLY A 86 -21.74 -8.31 25.12
CA GLY A 86 -23.08 -7.79 25.41
C GLY A 86 -23.61 -8.43 26.70
N PRO A 87 -24.13 -7.66 27.68
CA PRO A 87 -24.66 -8.24 28.90
C PRO A 87 -25.82 -9.17 28.55
N THR A 88 -25.66 -10.46 28.84
CA THR A 88 -26.75 -11.43 28.84
C THR A 88 -27.71 -11.05 29.96
N TYR A 89 -28.67 -10.18 29.66
CA TYR A 89 -29.90 -10.08 30.44
C TYR A 89 -30.67 -11.38 30.23
N THR A 90 -30.44 -12.35 31.10
CA THR A 90 -31.38 -13.44 31.35
C THR A 90 -32.68 -12.82 31.82
N ARG A 91 -33.59 -12.55 30.87
CA ARG A 91 -34.97 -12.19 31.14
C ARG A 91 -35.63 -13.41 31.77
N ARG A 92 -35.64 -13.46 33.11
CA ARG A 92 -36.52 -14.36 33.86
C ARG A 92 -37.96 -14.13 33.38
N PRO A 93 -38.70 -15.17 32.96
CA PRO A 93 -40.13 -15.02 32.76
C PRO A 93 -40.78 -14.96 34.15
N GLU A 94 -40.96 -13.76 34.68
CA GLU A 94 -41.88 -13.56 35.79
C GLU A 94 -43.30 -13.74 35.24
N THR A 95 -43.98 -14.77 35.74
CA THR A 95 -45.36 -15.10 35.40
C THR A 95 -46.25 -13.92 35.71
N LEU A 96 -46.66 -13.20 34.66
CA LEU A 96 -47.66 -12.14 34.74
C LEU A 96 -49.01 -12.80 35.08
N LYS A 97 -49.41 -12.76 36.36
CA LYS A 97 -50.77 -13.11 36.76
C LYS A 97 -51.68 -11.96 36.34
N ILE A 98 -52.49 -12.20 35.32
CA ILE A 98 -53.60 -11.34 34.96
C ILE A 98 -54.79 -11.85 35.78
N ASP A 99 -55.16 -11.13 36.84
CA ASP A 99 -56.43 -11.33 37.51
C ASP A 99 -57.56 -10.83 36.59
N ILE A 100 -58.60 -11.66 36.41
CA ILE A 100 -59.79 -11.41 35.59
C ILE A 100 -60.98 -11.10 36.50
#